data_AF-A0A6P3HMV1-F1
#
_entry.id   AF-A0A6P3HMV1-F1
#
_cell.length_a   1.000
_cell.length_b   1.000
_cell.length_c   1.000
_cell.angle_alpha   90.00
_cell.angle_beta   90.00
_cell.angle_gamma   90.00
#
_symmetry.space_group_name_H-M   'P 1'
#
loop_
_entity.id
_entity.type
_entity.pdbx_description
1 polymer ?
#
loop_
_entity_poly.entity_id
_entity_poly.type
_entity_poly.pdbx_seq_one_letter_code
_entity_poly.pdbx_strand_id
1 'polypeptide(L)'
;MDLAVVLVLCLSCLLLLSLWKQSSGKGKLPPGPTPLPILGNILQLDVKNISKSLTNLSKVYGPVFTVYFGMKPIVVLHGYEAVKEALIDLGEEFSGRGMFPLAERANIVNGILFSNGKTWKEIRRFSLMTLRNFGMGKRSIEDRVQEEACCLVEELRKTNEFDSVFGLPNFAPSLLDFDNKFV
;
A
#
# COMPACT_ATOMS: atom_id res chain seq x y z
N MET A 1 -11.33 -47.68 -5.33
CA MET A 1 -10.72 -46.87 -6.41
C MET A 1 -9.58 -47.69 -6.96
N ASP A 2 -9.64 -48.07 -8.24
CA ASP A 2 -8.61 -48.92 -8.83
C ASP A 2 -7.26 -48.19 -8.86
N LEU A 3 -6.18 -48.89 -8.51
CA LEU A 3 -4.82 -48.35 -8.49
C LEU A 3 -4.44 -47.71 -9.84
N ALA A 4 -4.96 -48.25 -10.95
CA ALA A 4 -4.79 -47.70 -12.28
C ALA A 4 -5.42 -46.31 -12.45
N VAL A 5 -6.61 -46.07 -11.88
CA VAL A 5 -7.28 -44.76 -11.95
C VAL A 5 -6.48 -43.71 -11.19
N VAL A 6 -5.94 -44.09 -10.01
CA VAL A 6 -5.07 -43.20 -9.22
C VAL A 6 -3.79 -42.85 -9.99
N LEU A 7 -3.14 -43.85 -10.60
CA LEU A 7 -1.93 -43.64 -11.41
C LEU A 7 -2.17 -42.69 -12.59
N VAL A 8 -3.27 -42.88 -13.32
CA VAL A 8 -3.63 -42.01 -14.48
C VAL A 8 -3.92 -40.58 -14.03
N LEU A 9 -4.61 -40.39 -12.89
CA LEU A 9 -4.85 -39.07 -12.32
C LEU A 9 -3.55 -38.40 -11.86
N CYS A 10 -2.63 -39.13 -11.23
CA CYS A 10 -1.34 -38.59 -10.83
C CYS A 10 -0.49 -38.18 -12.03
N LEU A 11 -0.39 -39.03 -13.06
CA LEU A 11 0.38 -38.74 -14.27
C LEU A 11 -0.20 -37.56 -15.05
N SER A 12 -1.54 -37.48 -15.17
CA SER A 12 -2.20 -36.34 -15.81
C SER A 12 -1.97 -35.04 -15.03
N CYS A 13 -2.05 -35.08 -13.70
CA CYS A 13 -1.74 -33.92 -12.85
C CYS A 13 -0.27 -33.46 -13.01
N LEU A 14 0.69 -34.39 -13.00
CA LEU A 14 2.10 -34.06 -13.20
C LEU A 14 2.37 -33.47 -14.59
N LEU A 15 1.72 -34.00 -15.63
CA LEU A 15 1.81 -33.45 -16.97
C LEU A 15 1.27 -32.02 -17.03
N LEU A 16 0.09 -31.77 -16.43
CA LEU A 16 -0.50 -30.44 -16.35
C LEU A 16 0.41 -29.46 -15.61
N LEU A 17 0.99 -29.86 -14.47
CA LEU A 17 1.93 -29.03 -13.71
C LEU A 17 3.20 -28.72 -14.50
N SER A 18 3.72 -29.69 -15.26
CA SER A 18 4.92 -29.51 -16.10
C SER A 18 4.66 -28.52 -17.24
N LEU A 19 3.57 -28.72 -18.00
CA LEU A 19 3.14 -27.81 -19.06
C LEU A 19 2.90 -26.40 -18.52
N TRP A 20 2.32 -26.32 -17.33
CA TRP A 20 2.03 -25.06 -16.68
C TRP A 20 3.30 -24.32 -16.27
N LYS A 21 4.25 -25.01 -15.61
CA LYS A 21 5.56 -24.46 -15.25
C LYS A 21 6.32 -23.95 -16.49
N GLN A 22 6.24 -24.69 -17.59
CA GLN A 22 6.86 -24.29 -18.86
C GLN A 22 6.20 -23.05 -19.48
N SER A 23 4.89 -22.88 -19.29
CA SER A 23 4.14 -21.73 -19.79
C SER A 23 4.37 -20.48 -18.94
N SER A 24 4.43 -20.61 -17.60
CA SER A 24 4.60 -19.48 -16.68
C SER A 24 5.90 -18.70 -16.88
N GLY A 25 6.92 -19.29 -17.51
CA GLY A 25 8.20 -18.64 -17.82
C GLY A 25 8.28 -17.92 -19.18
N LYS A 26 7.25 -18.00 -20.05
CA LYS A 26 7.30 -17.49 -21.43
C LYS A 26 6.79 -16.05 -21.63
N GLY A 27 6.66 -15.28 -20.55
CA GLY A 27 6.10 -13.93 -20.58
C GLY A 27 7.12 -12.81 -20.83
N LYS A 28 6.63 -11.63 -21.23
CA LYS A 28 7.39 -10.36 -21.28
C LYS A 28 7.49 -9.66 -19.91
N LEU A 29 7.06 -10.32 -18.83
CA LEU A 29 7.02 -9.74 -17.50
C LEU A 29 8.39 -9.90 -16.80
N PRO A 30 8.70 -9.04 -15.83
CA PRO A 30 9.87 -9.21 -14.98
C PRO A 30 9.92 -10.60 -14.33
N PRO A 31 11.12 -11.10 -13.98
CA PRO A 31 11.27 -12.42 -13.38
C PRO A 31 10.52 -12.51 -12.04
N GLY A 32 10.25 -13.73 -11.57
CA GLY A 32 9.56 -13.91 -10.30
C GLY A 32 9.40 -15.38 -9.91
N PRO A 33 8.91 -15.64 -8.69
CA PRO A 33 8.61 -17.00 -8.25
C PRO A 33 7.56 -17.63 -9.17
N THR A 34 7.79 -18.88 -9.57
CA THR A 34 6.79 -19.63 -10.35
C THR A 34 5.49 -19.66 -9.53
N PRO A 35 4.37 -19.16 -10.07
CA PRO A 35 3.10 -19.15 -9.34
C PRO A 35 2.67 -20.57 -8.95
N LEU A 36 1.51 -20.73 -8.32
CA LEU A 36 0.71 -21.97 -8.35
C LEU A 36 -0.54 -21.82 -9.24
N PRO A 37 -1.08 -22.91 -9.81
CA PRO A 37 -2.29 -22.84 -10.62
C PRO A 37 -3.44 -22.20 -9.82
N ILE A 38 -4.14 -21.25 -10.43
CA ILE A 38 -5.28 -20.48 -9.87
C ILE A 38 -4.89 -19.55 -8.71
N LEU A 39 -4.12 -20.02 -7.72
CA LEU A 39 -3.78 -19.28 -6.50
C LEU A 39 -2.64 -18.28 -6.69
N GLY A 40 -1.80 -18.44 -7.71
CA GLY A 40 -0.62 -17.60 -7.89
C GLY A 40 0.41 -17.85 -6.79
N ASN A 41 1.07 -16.79 -6.32
CA ASN A 41 2.09 -16.85 -5.29
C ASN A 41 1.51 -16.66 -3.86
N ILE A 42 0.18 -16.67 -3.67
CA ILE A 42 -0.45 -16.40 -2.37
C ILE A 42 0.10 -17.33 -1.27
N LEU A 43 0.24 -18.64 -1.57
CA LEU A 43 0.77 -19.61 -0.59
C LEU A 43 2.28 -19.51 -0.38
N GLN A 44 3.00 -18.84 -1.27
CA GLN A 44 4.44 -18.63 -1.19
C GLN A 44 4.81 -17.33 -0.46
N LEU A 45 3.82 -16.50 -0.12
CA LEU A 45 3.99 -15.23 0.57
C LEU A 45 3.48 -15.37 2.02
N ASP A 46 4.26 -14.89 2.99
CA ASP A 46 3.75 -14.70 4.34
C ASP A 46 2.80 -13.49 4.34
N VAL A 47 1.49 -13.76 4.34
CA VAL A 47 0.44 -12.74 4.36
C VAL A 47 0.44 -11.89 5.63
N LYS A 48 1.03 -12.37 6.74
CA LYS A 48 1.17 -11.56 7.96
C LYS A 48 2.29 -10.53 7.82
N ASN A 49 3.31 -10.83 7.01
CA ASN A 49 4.47 -9.97 6.79
C ASN A 49 4.81 -9.86 5.28
N ILE A 50 3.89 -9.32 4.50
CA ILE A 50 4.04 -9.20 3.04
C ILE A 50 5.29 -8.39 2.69
N SER A 51 5.55 -7.27 3.37
CA SER A 51 6.74 -6.43 3.13
C SER A 51 8.05 -7.21 3.27
N LYS A 52 8.16 -8.05 4.32
CA LYS A 52 9.34 -8.91 4.54
C LYS A 52 9.46 -9.98 3.44
N SER A 53 8.34 -10.60 3.07
CA SER A 53 8.31 -11.60 1.99
C SER A 53 8.76 -11.00 0.65
N LEU A 54 8.25 -9.82 0.29
CA LEU A 54 8.63 -9.10 -0.92
C LEU A 54 10.11 -8.66 -0.89
N THR A 55 10.61 -8.25 0.27
CA THR A 55 12.04 -7.92 0.45
C THR A 55 12.94 -9.16 0.30
N ASN A 56 12.49 -10.34 0.72
CA ASN A 56 13.24 -11.57 0.51
C ASN A 56 13.23 -11.99 -0.97
N LEU A 57 12.10 -11.81 -1.66
CA LEU A 57 12.01 -12.04 -3.10
C LEU A 57 12.90 -11.08 -3.90
N SER A 58 13.02 -9.81 -3.50
CA SER A 58 13.89 -8.86 -4.20
C SER A 58 15.37 -9.23 -4.14
N LYS A 59 15.82 -9.92 -3.08
CA LYS A 59 17.17 -10.46 -2.99
C LYS A 59 17.45 -11.59 -3.99
N VAL A 60 16.42 -12.28 -4.45
CA VAL A 60 16.52 -13.43 -5.36
C VAL A 60 16.28 -13.01 -6.82
N TYR A 61 15.26 -12.20 -7.04
CA TYR A 61 14.77 -11.82 -8.38
C TYR A 61 15.20 -10.41 -8.81
N GLY A 62 15.81 -9.65 -7.91
CA GLY A 62 16.23 -8.27 -8.16
C GLY A 62 15.18 -7.22 -7.79
N PRO A 63 15.46 -5.95 -8.10
CA PRO A 63 14.62 -4.81 -7.68
C PRO A 63 13.27 -4.73 -8.40
N VAL A 64 13.10 -5.40 -9.54
CA VAL A 64 11.84 -5.44 -10.30
C VAL A 64 11.47 -6.88 -10.59
N PHE A 65 10.37 -7.34 -10.00
CA PHE A 65 9.94 -8.73 -10.11
C PHE A 65 8.42 -8.87 -10.11
N THR A 66 7.92 -10.00 -10.62
CA THR A 66 6.49 -10.28 -10.72
C THR A 66 6.04 -11.26 -9.65
N VAL A 67 4.93 -10.95 -8.97
CA VAL A 67 4.16 -11.88 -8.14
C VAL A 67 2.74 -11.96 -8.65
N TYR A 68 2.09 -13.09 -8.49
CA TYR A 68 0.73 -13.36 -8.93
C TYR A 68 -0.18 -13.46 -7.71
N PHE A 69 -1.23 -12.65 -7.70
CA PHE A 69 -2.32 -12.76 -6.74
C PHE A 69 -3.50 -13.43 -7.45
N GLY A 70 -3.69 -14.72 -7.15
CA GLY A 70 -4.52 -15.56 -7.98
C GLY A 70 -3.93 -15.67 -9.39
N MET A 71 -4.71 -15.29 -10.40
CA MET A 71 -4.25 -15.26 -11.80
C MET A 71 -3.77 -13.86 -12.24
N LYS A 72 -3.84 -12.85 -11.37
CA LYS A 72 -3.49 -11.46 -11.72
C LYS A 72 -2.00 -11.20 -11.43
N PRO A 73 -1.18 -10.84 -12.43
CA PRO A 73 0.20 -10.44 -12.20
C PRO A 73 0.27 -9.06 -11.53
N ILE A 74 1.23 -8.90 -10.63
CA ILE A 74 1.60 -7.68 -9.92
C ILE A 74 3.11 -7.52 -10.04
N VAL A 75 3.54 -6.42 -10.66
CA VAL A 75 4.95 -6.05 -10.69
C VAL A 75 5.29 -5.31 -9.41
N VAL A 76 6.30 -5.78 -8.70
CA VAL A 76 6.82 -5.20 -7.47
C VAL A 76 8.09 -4.42 -7.81
N LEU A 77 8.13 -3.18 -7.35
CA LEU A 77 9.29 -2.30 -7.42
C LEU A 77 9.89 -2.21 -6.01
N HIS A 78 11.16 -2.57 -5.88
CA HIS A 78 11.87 -2.60 -4.61
C HIS A 78 13.20 -1.86 -4.73
N GLY A 79 13.47 -1.01 -3.74
CA GLY A 79 14.64 -0.14 -3.73
C GLY A 79 14.39 1.24 -4.35
N TYR A 80 15.21 2.20 -3.95
CA TYR A 80 15.02 3.61 -4.30
C TYR A 80 15.02 3.85 -5.82
N GLU A 81 16.02 3.36 -6.54
CA GLU A 81 16.17 3.63 -7.98
C GLU A 81 14.97 3.13 -8.79
N ALA A 82 14.54 1.88 -8.57
CA ALA A 82 13.40 1.31 -9.29
C ALA A 82 12.08 2.04 -8.99
N VAL A 83 11.89 2.48 -7.74
CA VAL A 83 10.70 3.25 -7.35
C VAL A 83 10.74 4.66 -7.92
N LYS A 84 11.92 5.32 -7.89
CA LYS A 84 12.12 6.65 -8.46
C LYS A 84 11.86 6.64 -9.96
N GLU A 85 12.48 5.73 -10.69
CA GLU A 85 12.33 5.62 -12.14
C GLU A 85 10.86 5.46 -12.53
N ALA A 86 10.15 4.53 -11.89
CA ALA A 86 8.75 4.28 -12.22
C ALA A 86 7.81 5.42 -11.79
N LEU A 87 7.92 5.92 -10.56
CA LEU A 87 6.94 6.86 -10.00
C LEU A 87 7.23 8.33 -10.29
N ILE A 88 8.47 8.65 -10.69
CA ILE A 88 8.89 10.02 -11.01
C ILE A 88 9.22 10.13 -12.49
N ASP A 89 10.22 9.37 -12.97
CA ASP A 89 10.73 9.53 -14.33
C ASP A 89 9.71 9.06 -15.38
N LEU A 90 8.93 8.01 -15.07
CA LEU A 90 7.81 7.47 -15.85
C LEU A 90 6.44 7.72 -15.16
N GLY A 91 6.33 8.87 -14.47
CA GLY A 91 5.21 9.12 -13.56
C GLY A 91 3.82 9.12 -14.20
N GLU A 92 3.66 9.45 -15.48
CA GLU A 92 2.36 9.41 -16.17
C GLU A 92 1.96 7.96 -16.50
N GLU A 93 2.90 7.13 -16.93
CA GLU A 93 2.70 5.71 -17.22
C GLU A 93 2.31 4.91 -15.97
N PHE A 94 2.91 5.26 -14.82
CA PHE A 94 2.61 4.66 -13.52
C PHE A 94 1.58 5.44 -12.68
N SER A 95 0.91 6.45 -13.27
CA SER A 95 -0.07 7.28 -12.55
C SER A 95 -1.37 6.55 -12.22
N GLY A 96 -1.60 5.37 -12.81
CA GLY A 96 -2.81 4.57 -12.61
C GLY A 96 -3.03 4.13 -11.16
N ARG A 97 -4.27 3.78 -10.84
CA ARG A 97 -4.68 3.21 -9.55
C ARG A 97 -5.10 1.76 -9.75
N GLY A 98 -4.43 0.87 -9.01
CA GLY A 98 -4.72 -0.54 -9.03
C GLY A 98 -6.15 -0.80 -8.53
N MET A 99 -6.95 -1.46 -9.36
CA MET A 99 -8.27 -1.92 -8.95
C MET A 99 -8.13 -3.21 -8.14
N PHE A 100 -8.55 -3.14 -6.87
CA PHE A 100 -8.76 -4.30 -6.01
C PHE A 100 -10.26 -4.57 -5.92
N PRO A 101 -10.71 -5.84 -5.91
CA PRO A 101 -12.14 -6.19 -5.80
C PRO A 101 -12.84 -5.55 -4.59
N LEU A 102 -12.08 -5.25 -3.53
CA LEU A 102 -12.59 -4.55 -2.35
C LEU A 102 -13.03 -3.11 -2.63
N ALA A 103 -12.31 -2.38 -3.49
CA ALA A 103 -12.63 -1.00 -3.83
C ALA A 103 -13.97 -0.89 -4.60
N GLU A 104 -14.27 -1.89 -5.43
CA GLU A 104 -15.54 -2.00 -6.15
C GLU A 104 -16.70 -2.29 -5.19
N ARG A 105 -16.54 -3.25 -4.29
CA ARG A 105 -17.59 -3.59 -3.30
C ARG A 105 -17.91 -2.46 -2.33
N ALA A 106 -16.94 -1.61 -2.02
CA ALA A 106 -17.12 -0.49 -1.11
C ALA A 106 -17.65 0.77 -1.81
N ASN A 107 -17.98 0.73 -3.11
CA ASN A 107 -18.39 1.90 -3.91
C ASN A 107 -17.40 3.09 -3.88
N ILE A 108 -16.13 2.86 -3.53
CA ILE A 108 -15.10 3.92 -3.41
C ILE A 108 -14.38 4.14 -4.75
N VAL A 109 -14.85 3.51 -5.83
CA VAL A 109 -14.28 3.63 -7.19
C VAL A 109 -14.35 5.09 -7.68
N ASN A 110 -15.36 5.84 -7.23
CA ASN A 110 -15.59 7.22 -7.60
C ASN A 110 -15.08 8.15 -6.48
N GLY A 111 -13.89 8.73 -6.66
CA GLY A 111 -13.28 9.64 -5.69
C GLY A 111 -11.78 9.85 -5.93
N ILE A 112 -11.09 10.57 -5.04
CA ILE A 112 -9.67 10.94 -5.23
C ILE A 112 -8.73 9.72 -5.12
N LEU A 113 -9.10 8.71 -4.33
CA LEU A 113 -8.21 7.60 -3.98
C LEU A 113 -8.14 6.51 -5.05
N PHE A 114 -9.28 6.10 -5.62
CA PHE A 114 -9.36 4.93 -6.51
C PHE A 114 -9.85 5.23 -7.94
N SER A 115 -10.21 6.48 -8.26
CA SER A 115 -10.53 6.84 -9.65
C SER A 115 -9.28 6.90 -10.53
N ASN A 116 -9.48 6.84 -11.84
CA ASN A 116 -8.43 6.87 -12.85
C ASN A 116 -8.71 7.91 -13.94
N GLY A 117 -7.70 8.22 -14.75
CA GLY A 117 -7.83 9.04 -15.95
C GLY A 117 -8.34 10.46 -15.68
N LYS A 118 -9.21 10.96 -16.56
CA LYS A 118 -9.73 12.33 -16.53
C LYS A 118 -10.46 12.63 -15.21
N THR A 119 -11.33 11.73 -14.76
CA THR A 119 -12.07 11.87 -13.50
C THR A 119 -11.15 12.11 -12.32
N TRP A 120 -10.08 11.32 -12.20
CA TRP A 120 -9.09 11.49 -11.14
C TRP A 120 -8.37 12.83 -11.21
N LYS A 121 -7.91 13.22 -12.42
CA LYS A 121 -7.19 14.49 -12.63
C LYS A 121 -8.05 15.70 -12.26
N GLU A 122 -9.33 15.70 -12.63
CA GLU A 122 -10.27 16.79 -12.33
C GLU A 122 -10.57 16.89 -10.83
N ILE A 123 -10.96 15.79 -10.20
CA ILE A 123 -11.28 15.78 -8.76
C ILE A 123 -10.04 16.15 -7.94
N ARG A 124 -8.86 15.57 -8.25
CA ARG A 124 -7.61 15.91 -7.55
C ARG A 124 -7.28 17.40 -7.67
N ARG A 125 -7.39 17.98 -8.86
CA ARG A 125 -7.11 19.41 -9.08
C ARG A 125 -8.07 20.29 -8.29
N PHE A 126 -9.36 20.00 -8.36
CA PHE A 126 -10.40 20.71 -7.61
C PHE A 126 -10.13 20.63 -6.11
N SER A 127 -9.90 19.43 -5.57
CA SER A 127 -9.66 19.24 -4.13
C SER A 127 -8.40 19.94 -3.64
N LEU A 128 -7.29 19.89 -4.38
CA LEU A 128 -6.07 20.60 -3.99
C LEU A 128 -6.26 22.12 -3.97
N MET A 129 -7.00 22.67 -4.94
CA MET A 129 -7.35 24.10 -4.94
C MET A 129 -8.22 24.46 -3.75
N THR A 130 -9.28 23.67 -3.50
CA THR A 130 -10.21 23.88 -2.40
C THR A 130 -9.50 23.80 -1.05
N LEU A 131 -8.61 22.82 -0.84
CA LEU A 131 -7.82 22.71 0.39
C LEU A 131 -6.91 23.92 0.61
N ARG A 132 -6.24 24.42 -0.44
CA ARG A 132 -5.42 25.65 -0.36
C ARG A 132 -6.26 26.89 -0.04
N ASN A 133 -7.47 26.96 -0.60
CA ASN A 133 -8.41 28.06 -0.31
C ASN A 133 -8.87 28.01 1.16
N PHE A 134 -9.09 26.83 1.71
CA PHE A 134 -9.37 26.61 3.14
C PHE A 134 -8.15 26.73 4.07
N GLY A 135 -7.00 27.16 3.53
CA GLY A 135 -5.84 27.50 4.33
C GLY A 135 -4.78 26.40 4.45
N MET A 136 -4.87 25.30 3.68
CA MET A 136 -3.81 24.29 3.66
C MET A 136 -2.48 24.94 3.23
N GLY A 137 -1.46 24.81 4.10
CA GLY A 137 -0.16 25.46 3.92
C GLY A 137 -0.12 26.93 4.36
N LYS A 138 -1.12 27.39 5.12
CA LYS A 138 -1.18 28.73 5.72
C LYS A 138 -1.30 28.63 7.24
N ARG A 139 -0.98 29.73 7.94
CA ARG A 139 -1.08 29.87 9.39
C ARG A 139 -2.47 29.51 9.93
N SER A 140 -3.54 29.82 9.19
CA SER A 140 -4.91 29.48 9.62
C SER A 140 -5.16 27.99 9.84
N ILE A 141 -4.47 27.08 9.12
CA ILE A 141 -4.56 25.64 9.38
C ILE A 141 -3.60 25.22 10.49
N GLU A 142 -2.45 25.88 10.63
CA GLU A 142 -1.54 25.69 11.76
C GLU A 142 -2.24 25.99 13.08
N ASP A 143 -2.93 27.13 13.17
CA ASP A 143 -3.70 27.56 14.35
C ASP A 143 -4.77 26.51 14.73
N ARG A 144 -5.47 25.96 13.74
CA ARG A 144 -6.47 24.90 13.95
C ARG A 144 -5.85 23.59 14.40
N VAL A 145 -4.66 23.24 13.89
CA VAL A 145 -3.93 22.04 14.33
C VAL A 145 -3.46 22.21 15.78
N GLN A 146 -3.01 23.41 16.16
CA GLN A 146 -2.64 23.71 17.54
C GLN A 146 -3.84 23.65 18.48
N GLU A 147 -4.99 24.18 18.07
CA GLU A 147 -6.24 24.09 18.82
C GLU A 147 -6.63 22.63 19.09
N GLU A 148 -6.65 21.78 18.06
CA GLU A 148 -6.97 20.36 18.20
C GLU A 148 -5.93 19.62 19.06
N ALA A 149 -4.64 20.01 18.99
CA ALA A 149 -3.60 19.45 19.85
C ALA A 149 -3.82 19.81 21.33
N CYS A 150 -4.23 21.04 21.63
CA CYS A 150 -4.60 21.45 22.99
C CYS A 150 -5.80 20.65 23.50
N CYS A 151 -6.84 20.49 22.68
CA CYS A 151 -7.99 19.64 23.01
C CYS A 151 -7.58 18.19 23.30
N LEU A 152 -6.69 17.63 22.47
CA LEU A 152 -6.16 16.28 22.66
C LEU A 152 -5.41 16.14 24.00
N VAL A 153 -4.55 17.10 24.34
CA VAL A 153 -3.82 17.09 25.63
C VAL A 153 -4.79 17.13 26.81
N GLU A 154 -5.83 17.97 26.73
CA GLU A 154 -6.82 18.07 27.80
C GLU A 154 -7.66 16.79 27.95
N GLU A 155 -8.04 16.15 26.85
CA GLU A 155 -8.72 14.84 26.89
C GLU A 155 -7.83 13.74 27.45
N LEU A 156 -6.55 13.74 27.08
CA LEU A 156 -5.57 12.81 27.64
C LEU A 156 -5.38 13.01 29.16
N ARG A 157 -5.39 14.24 29.64
CA ARG A 157 -5.30 14.55 31.09
C ARG A 157 -6.50 14.01 31.88
N LYS A 158 -7.67 13.86 31.24
CA LYS A 158 -8.86 13.30 31.89
C LYS A 158 -8.80 11.78 32.05
N THR A 159 -7.93 11.09 31.32
CA THR A 159 -7.71 9.66 31.54
C THR A 159 -6.67 9.47 32.65
N ASN A 160 -6.98 8.64 33.65
CA ASN A 160 -6.13 8.38 34.83
C ASN A 160 -4.77 7.70 34.51
N GLU A 161 -4.34 7.67 33.24
CA GLU A 161 -3.07 7.10 32.79
C GLU A 161 -2.02 8.16 32.42
N PHE A 162 -2.41 9.43 32.24
CA PHE A 162 -1.45 10.46 31.83
C PHE A 162 -0.49 10.87 32.95
N ASP A 163 -1.01 10.96 34.18
CA ASP A 163 -0.20 11.27 35.36
C ASP A 163 0.77 10.14 35.73
N SER A 164 0.46 8.89 35.37
CA SER A 164 1.28 7.72 35.72
C SER A 164 2.37 7.39 34.67
N VAL A 165 2.16 7.74 33.39
CA VAL A 165 3.13 7.47 32.31
C VAL A 165 4.16 8.60 32.15
N PHE A 166 3.74 9.86 32.29
CA PHE A 166 4.63 11.00 32.01
C PHE A 166 5.16 11.73 33.25
N GLY A 167 4.60 11.47 34.45
CA GLY A 167 5.11 12.03 35.70
C GLY A 167 5.31 13.55 35.67
N LEU A 168 4.51 14.27 34.88
CA LEU A 168 4.59 15.72 34.75
C LEU A 168 3.61 16.36 35.75
N PRO A 169 4.09 16.94 36.86
CA PRO A 169 3.21 17.68 37.74
C PRO A 169 2.86 19.00 37.05
N ASN A 170 1.58 19.17 36.71
CA ASN A 170 0.95 20.43 36.35
C ASN A 170 1.73 21.30 35.34
N PHE A 171 1.66 20.97 34.05
CA PHE A 171 1.93 21.95 33.01
C PHE A 171 0.79 22.97 33.01
N ALA A 172 1.00 24.12 33.66
CA ALA A 172 0.05 25.23 33.64
C ALA A 172 -0.13 25.74 32.20
N PRO A 173 -1.34 26.18 31.81
CA PRO A 173 -1.60 26.69 30.46
C PRO A 173 -1.03 28.10 30.35
N SER A 174 0.27 28.24 30.13
CA SER A 174 0.84 29.49 29.61
C SER A 174 0.73 29.46 28.08
N LEU A 175 -0.41 29.96 27.58
CA LEU A 175 -0.71 30.29 26.18
C LEU A 175 0.22 31.38 25.58
N LEU A 176 1.48 31.48 26.03
CA LEU A 176 2.43 32.50 25.59
C LEU A 176 3.84 31.95 25.28
N ASP A 177 4.12 30.66 25.46
CA ASP A 177 5.49 30.13 25.31
C ASP A 177 5.72 29.23 24.07
N PHE A 178 4.66 28.93 23.30
CA PHE A 178 4.81 28.21 22.02
C PHE A 178 5.22 29.13 20.85
N ASP A 179 5.01 30.45 20.95
CA ASP A 179 5.38 31.41 19.90
C ASP A 179 6.89 31.71 19.85
N ASN A 180 7.70 31.31 20.85
CA ASN A 180 9.09 31.76 21.00
C ASN A 180 10.18 30.68 20.85
N LYS A 181 9.85 29.44 20.44
CA LYS A 181 10.87 28.37 20.31
C LYS A 181 11.08 27.82 18.91
N PHE A 182 10.37 28.32 17.90
CA PHE A 182 10.53 27.85 16.51
C PHE A 182 10.55 28.98 15.47
N VAL A 183 11.27 30.07 15.77
CA VAL A 183 11.78 31.02 14.76
C VAL A 183 13.30 31.06 14.82
#